data_AF-A0A933CS03-F1
#
_entry.id   AF-A0A933CS03-F1
#
_cell.length_a   1.000
_cell.length_b   1.000
_cell.length_c   1.000
_cell.angle_alpha   90.00
_cell.angle_beta   90.00
_cell.angle_gamma   90.00
#
_symmetry.space_group_name_H-M   'P 1'
#
loop_
_entity.id
_entity.type
_entity.pdbx_description
1 polymer ?
#
loop_
_entity_poly.entity_id
_entity_poly.type
_entity_poly.pdbx_seq_one_letter_code
_entity_poly.pdbx_strand_id
1 'polypeptide(L)'
;MSRSAIFVGLSMFLFVFASAVSVKAAEKRELKADLEMHHPKGWQFTMPKGDPSKGRAVFDKFSCYSCHEVREEKFPAPGGEAVGPELSQMGPLHPLEYFTESTINPSAVASKKYRGADGKSKMPSFNEDMTVQELIDLSTYLASLRPTGVPKFVTGEGKVIALVSGSHQVVVEHGEIKGFMDAMTMGYPVDAKLIKGLKPGDMIRFTIDTEKRAITKIVKLKN
;
A
#
# COMPACT_ATOMS: atom_id res chain seq x y z
N MET A 1 -90.86 0.91 62.16
CA MET A 1 -90.55 -0.40 62.78
C MET A 1 -89.43 -1.06 61.97
N SER A 2 -88.38 -1.54 62.66
CA SER A 2 -87.26 -2.40 62.19
C SER A 2 -86.17 -1.74 61.30
N ARG A 3 -85.04 -1.29 61.87
CA ARG A 3 -83.70 -1.97 62.07
C ARG A 3 -82.77 -1.84 60.84
N SER A 4 -81.79 -0.93 60.89
CA SER A 4 -80.34 -1.15 61.17
C SER A 4 -79.62 -1.88 60.02
N ALA A 5 -78.88 -1.23 59.12
CA ALA A 5 -77.59 -0.50 59.24
C ALA A 5 -76.33 -1.38 59.13
N ILE A 6 -75.47 -0.96 58.19
CA ILE A 6 -74.01 -1.13 58.07
C ILE A 6 -73.51 -2.38 57.34
N PHE A 7 -73.04 -2.15 56.10
CA PHE A 7 -72.23 -3.07 55.30
C PHE A 7 -70.74 -2.88 55.60
N VAL A 8 -70.08 -4.01 55.78
CA VAL A 8 -68.67 -4.23 56.14
C VAL A 8 -67.74 -3.97 54.94
N GLY A 9 -66.55 -3.45 55.22
CA GLY A 9 -65.58 -3.01 54.23
C GLY A 9 -64.56 -4.05 53.74
N LEU A 10 -63.77 -3.55 52.77
CA LEU A 10 -62.34 -3.75 52.51
C LEU A 10 -61.76 -5.17 52.64
N SER A 11 -61.46 -5.81 51.50
CA SER A 11 -60.12 -6.34 51.23
C SER A 11 -59.98 -6.73 49.76
N MET A 12 -59.06 -6.04 49.06
CA MET A 12 -58.70 -6.29 47.67
C MET A 12 -57.36 -7.02 47.68
N PHE A 13 -57.39 -8.33 47.39
CA PHE A 13 -56.19 -9.11 47.06
C PHE A 13 -56.48 -9.86 45.77
N LEU A 14 -56.01 -9.30 44.64
CA LEU A 14 -55.97 -10.00 43.36
C LEU A 14 -54.56 -10.59 43.18
N PHE A 15 -54.49 -11.91 43.11
CA PHE A 15 -53.36 -12.63 42.55
C PHE A 15 -53.31 -12.39 41.04
N VAL A 16 -52.16 -11.97 40.52
CA VAL A 16 -51.80 -12.17 39.10
C VAL A 16 -50.40 -12.77 39.05
N PHE A 17 -50.34 -14.07 38.79
CA PHE A 17 -49.19 -14.72 38.19
C PHE A 17 -49.14 -14.31 36.71
N ALA A 18 -48.05 -13.65 36.29
CA ALA A 18 -47.71 -13.51 34.87
C ALA A 18 -46.30 -14.05 34.64
N SER A 19 -46.26 -14.99 33.71
CA SER A 19 -45.13 -15.83 33.32
C SER A 19 -43.97 -15.08 32.68
N ALA A 20 -42.82 -15.74 32.75
CA ALA A 20 -41.56 -15.44 32.08
C ALA A 20 -41.71 -14.91 30.64
N VAL A 21 -40.88 -13.91 30.30
CA VAL A 21 -40.09 -13.76 29.05
C VAL A 21 -39.46 -12.35 29.09
N SER A 22 -38.13 -12.27 28.86
CA SER A 22 -37.33 -11.06 28.54
C SER A 22 -36.21 -10.63 29.51
N VAL A 23 -35.72 -11.49 30.42
CA VAL A 23 -34.46 -11.18 31.14
C VAL A 23 -33.20 -11.51 30.30
N LYS A 24 -33.30 -12.26 29.20
CA LYS A 24 -32.14 -12.65 28.37
C LYS A 24 -31.79 -11.73 27.19
N ALA A 25 -32.55 -10.64 26.96
CA ALA A 25 -32.28 -9.72 25.85
C ALA A 25 -31.53 -8.44 26.27
N ALA A 26 -31.19 -8.29 27.56
CA ALA A 26 -30.49 -7.12 28.07
C ALA A 26 -28.98 -7.31 28.25
N GLU A 27 -28.46 -8.52 28.02
CA GLU A 27 -27.07 -8.88 28.30
C GLU A 27 -26.24 -9.07 27.02
N LYS A 28 -26.29 -8.12 26.07
CA LYS A 28 -25.21 -8.00 25.06
C LYS A 28 -25.23 -6.69 24.26
N ARG A 29 -25.57 -5.58 24.91
CA ARG A 29 -25.42 -4.26 24.30
C ARG A 29 -24.90 -3.34 25.39
N GLU A 30 -23.82 -2.65 25.09
CA GLU A 30 -23.07 -1.73 25.97
C GLU A 30 -22.04 -2.38 26.91
N LEU A 31 -20.96 -2.91 26.30
CA LEU A 31 -19.64 -2.76 26.92
C LEU A 31 -18.56 -2.52 25.85
N LYS A 32 -18.69 -1.43 25.08
CA LYS A 32 -17.59 -0.79 24.33
C LYS A 32 -17.86 0.70 24.14
N ALA A 33 -18.39 1.36 25.16
CA ALA A 33 -18.18 2.80 25.29
C ALA A 33 -16.73 2.96 25.76
N ASP A 34 -15.90 3.44 24.84
CA ASP A 34 -14.93 4.49 25.14
C ASP A 34 -13.95 4.19 26.28
N LEU A 35 -12.97 3.32 25.99
CA LEU A 35 -11.65 3.61 26.52
C LEU A 35 -11.19 4.89 25.80
N GLU A 36 -11.38 6.04 26.43
CA GLU A 36 -10.77 7.32 26.04
C GLU A 36 -9.24 7.18 26.09
N MET A 37 -8.68 6.51 25.10
CA MET A 37 -7.26 6.53 24.80
C MET A 37 -7.00 7.79 23.96
N HIS A 38 -5.81 8.38 24.07
CA HIS A 38 -5.42 9.57 23.29
C HIS A 38 -5.63 9.39 21.77
N HIS A 39 -5.74 8.16 21.29
CA HIS A 39 -6.19 7.77 19.95
C HIS A 39 -6.69 6.31 19.98
N PRO A 40 -7.45 5.84 18.98
CA PRO A 40 -7.92 4.46 18.92
C PRO A 40 -6.79 3.43 18.94
N LYS A 41 -7.02 2.26 19.56
CA LYS A 41 -6.06 1.15 19.51
C LYS A 41 -5.84 0.72 18.06
N GLY A 42 -4.58 0.72 17.61
CA GLY A 42 -4.23 0.38 16.23
C GLY A 42 -4.44 1.53 15.25
N TRP A 43 -4.63 2.76 15.73
CA TRP A 43 -4.66 3.94 14.87
C TRP A 43 -3.35 4.07 14.08
N GLN A 44 -3.49 4.30 12.79
CA GLN A 44 -2.41 4.64 11.88
C GLN A 44 -2.89 5.77 10.98
N PHE A 45 -2.00 6.70 10.66
CA PHE A 45 -2.27 7.68 9.63
C PHE A 45 -2.51 6.96 8.30
N THR A 46 -3.54 7.40 7.57
CA THR A 46 -3.84 6.91 6.23
C THR A 46 -4.05 8.09 5.31
N MET A 47 -3.59 7.97 4.08
CA MET A 47 -3.80 9.03 3.09
C MET A 47 -5.25 9.00 2.58
N PRO A 48 -5.91 10.17 2.47
CA PRO A 48 -7.24 10.23 1.86
C PRO A 48 -7.15 9.88 0.36
N LYS A 49 -8.27 9.46 -0.22
CA LYS A 49 -8.36 9.20 -1.66
C LYS A 49 -8.30 10.52 -2.44
N GLY A 50 -7.38 10.62 -3.38
CA GLY A 50 -7.29 11.72 -4.34
C GLY A 50 -7.92 11.41 -5.69
N ASP A 51 -7.67 12.30 -6.65
CA ASP A 51 -8.04 12.18 -8.05
C ASP A 51 -6.79 11.98 -8.92
N PRO A 52 -6.63 10.83 -9.60
CA PRO A 52 -5.44 10.57 -10.43
C PRO A 52 -5.32 11.52 -11.63
N SER A 53 -6.43 12.05 -12.14
CA SER A 53 -6.40 13.00 -13.26
C SER A 53 -5.84 14.35 -12.80
N LYS A 54 -6.24 14.80 -11.61
CA LYS A 54 -5.63 15.98 -10.98
C LYS A 54 -4.18 15.73 -10.61
N GLY A 55 -3.85 14.54 -10.12
CA GLY A 55 -2.48 14.15 -9.80
C GLY A 55 -1.55 14.17 -11.00
N ARG A 56 -2.03 13.74 -12.18
CA ARG A 56 -1.30 13.89 -13.44
C ARG A 56 -1.02 15.35 -13.77
N ALA A 57 -1.99 16.24 -13.53
CA ALA A 57 -1.79 17.69 -13.71
C ALA A 57 -0.79 18.27 -12.71
N VAL A 58 -0.75 17.77 -11.47
CA VAL A 58 0.28 18.13 -10.48
C VAL A 58 1.66 17.66 -10.94
N PHE A 59 1.77 16.43 -11.45
CA PHE A 59 3.02 15.88 -11.99
C PHE A 59 3.61 16.78 -13.09
N ASP A 60 2.75 17.33 -13.95
CA ASP A 60 3.11 18.31 -14.98
C ASP A 60 3.49 19.67 -14.38
N LYS A 61 2.62 20.21 -13.51
CA LYS A 61 2.80 21.52 -12.85
C LYS A 61 4.16 21.64 -12.15
N PHE A 62 4.56 20.60 -11.43
CA PHE A 62 5.84 20.56 -10.71
C PHE A 62 6.99 19.99 -11.54
N SER A 63 6.75 19.74 -12.83
CA SER A 63 7.75 19.23 -13.77
C SER A 63 8.46 17.97 -13.28
N CYS A 64 7.73 17.05 -12.63
CA CYS A 64 8.28 15.80 -12.13
C CYS A 64 8.90 14.96 -13.26
N TYR A 65 8.38 15.13 -14.49
CA TYR A 65 8.92 14.53 -15.71
C TYR A 65 10.35 14.95 -16.06
N SER A 66 10.86 16.05 -15.48
CA SER A 66 12.24 16.48 -15.71
C SER A 66 13.28 15.50 -15.16
N CYS A 67 12.89 14.67 -14.20
CA CYS A 67 13.74 13.65 -13.58
C CYS A 67 13.21 12.22 -13.74
N HIS A 68 11.89 12.06 -13.87
CA HIS A 68 11.21 10.76 -13.86
C HIS A 68 10.49 10.51 -15.18
N GLU A 69 10.79 9.39 -15.83
CA GLU A 69 10.03 8.92 -16.98
C GLU A 69 8.72 8.27 -16.53
N VAL A 70 7.64 8.56 -17.28
CA VAL A 70 6.40 7.80 -17.28
C VAL A 70 6.09 7.47 -18.73
N ARG A 71 6.24 6.20 -19.10
CA ARG A 71 5.95 5.66 -20.44
C ARG A 71 4.47 5.84 -20.76
N GLU A 72 4.16 5.90 -22.04
CA GLU A 72 2.80 6.13 -22.59
C GLU A 72 2.24 7.54 -22.31
N GLU A 73 2.84 8.29 -21.38
CA GLU A 73 2.54 9.70 -21.17
C GLU A 73 3.30 10.60 -22.15
N LYS A 74 2.70 11.75 -22.47
CA LYS A 74 3.22 12.71 -23.45
C LYS A 74 4.00 13.85 -22.79
N PHE A 75 4.61 13.60 -21.64
CA PHE A 75 5.43 14.62 -20.98
C PHE A 75 6.70 14.89 -21.78
N PRO A 76 7.27 16.10 -21.70
CA PRO A 76 8.59 16.37 -22.24
C PRO A 76 9.62 15.40 -21.65
N ALA A 77 10.47 14.82 -22.50
CA ALA A 77 11.55 13.96 -22.03
C ALA A 77 12.56 14.77 -21.19
N PRO A 78 13.16 14.18 -20.14
CA PRO A 78 14.30 14.78 -19.45
C PRO A 78 15.39 15.19 -20.44
N GLY A 79 15.93 16.40 -20.31
CA GLY A 79 17.01 16.91 -21.18
C GLY A 79 18.40 16.31 -20.90
N GLY A 80 18.48 15.03 -20.51
CA GLY A 80 19.72 14.37 -20.09
C GLY A 80 19.51 12.96 -19.53
N GLU A 81 20.55 12.40 -18.87
CA GLU A 81 20.46 11.11 -18.18
C GLU A 81 19.39 11.17 -17.06
N ALA A 82 18.52 10.16 -16.99
CA ALA A 82 17.43 10.12 -16.03
C ALA A 82 17.95 10.22 -14.57
N VAL A 83 17.61 11.33 -13.91
CA VAL A 83 18.07 11.64 -12.54
C VAL A 83 17.33 10.77 -11.51
N GLY A 84 16.08 10.41 -11.78
CA GLY A 84 15.24 9.56 -10.94
C GLY A 84 14.93 8.20 -11.60
N PRO A 85 14.37 7.25 -10.83
CA PRO A 85 13.83 6.00 -11.38
C PRO A 85 12.65 6.24 -12.32
N GLU A 86 12.48 5.35 -13.28
CA GLU A 86 11.27 5.20 -14.11
C GLU A 86 10.04 4.87 -13.23
N LEU A 87 8.88 5.49 -13.50
CA LEU A 87 7.72 5.47 -12.61
C LEU A 87 6.49 4.71 -13.13
N SER A 88 6.45 4.28 -14.40
CA SER A 88 5.27 3.71 -15.09
C SER A 88 4.61 2.54 -14.37
N GLN A 89 5.33 1.90 -13.44
CA GLN A 89 4.96 0.61 -12.84
C GLN A 89 5.12 0.59 -11.34
N MET A 90 5.40 1.75 -10.76
CA MET A 90 5.63 1.83 -9.32
C MET A 90 4.34 1.61 -8.55
N GLY A 91 3.17 1.92 -9.13
CA GLY A 91 1.87 1.88 -8.46
C GLY A 91 1.59 0.58 -7.72
N PRO A 92 1.68 -0.60 -8.38
CA PRO A 92 1.54 -1.87 -7.67
C PRO A 92 2.60 -2.06 -6.59
N LEU A 93 3.85 -1.66 -6.82
CA LEU A 93 5.02 -1.99 -5.99
C LEU A 93 5.03 -1.32 -4.62
N HIS A 94 4.28 -0.24 -4.45
CA HIS A 94 4.34 0.58 -3.25
C HIS A 94 2.93 0.97 -2.76
N PRO A 95 2.71 1.10 -1.43
CA PRO A 95 1.48 1.67 -0.92
C PRO A 95 1.39 3.17 -1.25
N LEU A 96 0.18 3.73 -1.16
CA LEU A 96 -0.07 5.15 -1.42
C LEU A 96 0.86 6.05 -0.57
N GLU A 97 1.00 5.71 0.71
CA GLU A 97 1.81 6.44 1.69
C GLU A 97 3.28 6.50 1.33
N TYR A 98 3.81 5.50 0.61
CA TYR A 98 5.20 5.49 0.17
C TYR A 98 5.45 6.57 -0.89
N PHE A 99 4.51 6.80 -1.80
CA PHE A 99 4.60 7.89 -2.78
C PHE A 99 4.50 9.26 -2.10
N THR A 100 3.66 9.36 -1.08
CA THR A 100 3.54 10.56 -0.26
C THR A 100 4.87 10.87 0.44
N GLU A 101 5.44 9.91 1.18
CA GLU A 101 6.73 10.08 1.86
C GLU A 101 7.86 10.39 0.88
N SER A 102 7.89 9.71 -0.27
CA SER A 102 8.87 9.95 -1.33
C SER A 102 8.82 11.39 -1.86
N THR A 103 7.67 12.05 -1.82
CA THR A 103 7.49 13.43 -2.30
C THR A 103 7.88 14.46 -1.24
N ILE A 104 7.50 14.22 0.03
CA ILE A 104 7.71 15.21 1.11
C ILE A 104 9.02 15.03 1.86
N ASN A 105 9.57 13.80 1.86
CA ASN A 105 10.81 13.41 2.50
C ASN A 105 11.58 12.38 1.65
N PRO A 106 12.01 12.74 0.43
CA PRO A 106 12.66 11.79 -0.47
C PRO A 106 13.93 11.16 0.12
N SER A 107 14.63 11.87 1.01
CA SER A 107 15.85 11.36 1.65
C SER A 107 15.61 10.24 2.66
N ALA A 108 14.37 10.02 3.12
CA ALA A 108 14.04 8.87 3.97
C ALA A 108 14.08 7.55 3.19
N VAL A 109 13.70 7.57 1.91
CA VAL A 109 13.43 6.35 1.14
C VAL A 109 14.28 6.19 -0.13
N ALA A 110 14.96 7.24 -0.59
CA ALA A 110 15.80 7.17 -1.79
C ALA A 110 16.92 6.12 -1.65
N SER A 111 17.12 5.31 -2.69
CA SER A 111 18.22 4.34 -2.74
C SER A 111 19.57 5.04 -2.95
N LYS A 112 20.67 4.33 -2.69
CA LYS A 112 22.04 4.88 -2.84
C LYS A 112 22.32 5.44 -4.24
N LYS A 113 21.72 4.85 -5.29
CA LYS A 113 21.89 5.29 -6.70
C LYS A 113 21.36 6.70 -6.94
N TYR A 114 20.29 7.09 -6.23
CA TYR A 114 19.59 8.36 -6.42
C TYR A 114 19.97 9.41 -5.36
N ARG A 115 21.06 9.18 -4.62
CA ARG A 115 21.59 10.12 -3.62
C ARG A 115 22.78 10.91 -4.17
N GLY A 116 22.93 12.15 -3.70
CA GLY A 116 24.10 13.00 -3.92
C GLY A 116 25.29 12.60 -3.05
N ALA A 117 26.41 13.30 -3.20
CA ALA A 117 27.62 13.08 -2.41
C ALA A 117 27.43 13.36 -0.91
N ASP A 118 26.47 14.21 -0.56
CA ASP A 118 26.05 14.50 0.81
C ASP A 118 25.14 13.43 1.42
N GLY A 119 24.83 12.37 0.66
CA GLY A 119 23.96 11.28 1.09
C GLY A 119 22.47 11.62 1.08
N LYS A 120 22.06 12.81 0.63
CA LYS A 120 20.64 13.18 0.47
C LYS A 120 20.11 12.78 -0.89
N SER A 121 18.79 12.67 -1.02
CA SER A 121 18.16 12.44 -2.33
C SER A 121 18.47 13.58 -3.30
N LYS A 122 18.68 13.24 -4.58
CA LYS A 122 18.72 14.24 -5.66
C LYS A 122 17.35 14.84 -5.96
N MET A 123 16.27 14.15 -5.59
CA MET A 123 14.91 14.67 -5.67
C MET A 123 14.71 15.70 -4.54
N PRO A 124 14.25 16.93 -4.84
CA PRO A 124 13.94 17.92 -3.82
C PRO A 124 12.68 17.54 -3.03
N SER A 125 12.52 18.13 -1.84
CA SER A 125 11.24 18.14 -1.14
C SER A 125 10.35 19.25 -1.69
N PHE A 126 9.04 19.02 -1.75
CA PHE A 126 8.05 19.97 -2.27
C PHE A 126 7.15 20.58 -1.18
N ASN A 127 7.53 20.46 0.10
CA ASN A 127 6.67 20.79 1.24
C ASN A 127 6.22 22.26 1.29
N GLU A 128 7.05 23.17 0.79
CA GLU A 128 6.78 24.61 0.82
C GLU A 128 5.98 25.09 -0.41
N ASP A 129 5.95 24.30 -1.48
CA ASP A 129 5.39 24.70 -2.78
C ASP A 129 4.10 23.94 -3.14
N MET A 130 3.91 22.74 -2.59
CA MET A 130 2.80 21.85 -2.89
C MET A 130 1.74 21.89 -1.79
N THR A 131 0.50 22.15 -2.16
CA THR A 131 -0.62 22.05 -1.22
C THR A 131 -0.86 20.59 -0.82
N VAL A 132 -1.49 20.39 0.35
CA VAL A 132 -1.87 19.05 0.81
C VAL A 132 -2.76 18.34 -0.21
N GLN A 133 -3.68 19.06 -0.87
CA GLN A 133 -4.55 18.45 -1.89
C GLN A 133 -3.77 18.01 -3.13
N GLU A 134 -2.80 18.79 -3.57
CA GLU A 134 -1.94 18.41 -4.70
C GLU A 134 -1.09 17.18 -4.37
N LEU A 135 -0.58 17.08 -3.13
CA LEU A 135 0.15 15.89 -2.67
C LEU A 135 -0.74 14.65 -2.65
N ILE A 136 -1.99 14.78 -2.18
CA ILE A 136 -2.98 13.68 -2.17
C ILE A 136 -3.25 13.21 -3.60
N ASP A 137 -3.52 14.14 -4.52
CA ASP A 137 -3.84 13.84 -5.90
C ASP A 137 -2.62 13.25 -6.63
N LEU A 138 -1.42 13.84 -6.46
CA LEU A 138 -0.16 13.33 -7.02
C LEU A 138 0.15 11.91 -6.53
N SER A 139 0.04 11.66 -5.22
CA SER A 139 0.26 10.33 -4.66
C SER A 139 -0.71 9.31 -5.27
N THR A 140 -1.97 9.72 -5.48
CA THR A 140 -3.00 8.88 -6.12
C THR A 140 -2.68 8.59 -7.58
N TYR A 141 -2.19 9.57 -8.33
CA TYR A 141 -1.72 9.37 -9.71
C TYR A 141 -0.55 8.38 -9.75
N LEU A 142 0.49 8.57 -8.93
CA LEU A 142 1.65 7.68 -8.87
C LEU A 142 1.25 6.25 -8.49
N ALA A 143 0.35 6.09 -7.51
CA ALA A 143 -0.20 4.80 -7.12
C ALA A 143 -1.03 4.12 -8.22
N SER A 144 -1.56 4.90 -9.17
CA SER A 144 -2.33 4.38 -10.32
C SER A 144 -1.45 3.93 -11.49
N LEU A 145 -0.17 4.33 -11.53
CA LEU A 145 0.75 4.02 -12.61
C LEU A 145 1.04 2.52 -12.69
N ARG A 146 0.61 1.94 -13.81
CA ARG A 146 0.87 0.56 -14.22
C ARG A 146 0.89 0.53 -15.75
N PRO A 147 1.76 -0.26 -16.40
CA PRO A 147 1.74 -0.32 -17.85
C PRO A 147 0.49 -1.03 -18.35
N THR A 148 0.03 -0.62 -19.52
CA THR A 148 -1.05 -1.29 -20.21
C THR A 148 -0.47 -2.35 -21.16
N GLY A 149 -1.23 -3.43 -21.41
CA GLY A 149 -0.80 -4.45 -22.38
C GLY A 149 0.42 -5.31 -21.99
N VAL A 150 0.85 -5.28 -20.72
CA VAL A 150 1.95 -6.16 -20.27
C VAL A 150 1.52 -7.63 -20.36
N PRO A 151 2.34 -8.51 -20.96
CA PRO A 151 2.10 -9.94 -20.90
C PRO A 151 1.98 -10.44 -19.46
N LYS A 152 1.08 -11.40 -19.22
CA LYS A 152 0.93 -12.04 -17.90
C LYS A 152 2.24 -12.63 -17.37
N PHE A 153 3.10 -13.09 -18.29
CA PHE A 153 4.42 -13.61 -17.97
C PHE A 153 5.48 -12.88 -18.77
N VAL A 154 6.49 -12.38 -18.07
CA VAL A 154 7.67 -11.71 -18.67
C VAL A 154 8.93 -12.39 -18.18
N THR A 155 9.96 -12.40 -19.02
CA THR A 155 11.23 -13.06 -18.70
C THR A 155 12.33 -12.01 -18.55
N GLY A 156 13.13 -12.14 -17.50
CA GLY A 156 14.30 -11.32 -17.25
C GLY A 156 15.53 -12.17 -16.98
N GLU A 157 16.68 -11.53 -17.03
CA GLU A 157 17.96 -12.07 -16.59
C GLU A 157 18.57 -11.16 -15.54
N GLY A 158 19.27 -11.76 -14.59
CA GLY A 158 19.84 -11.00 -13.48
C GLY A 158 20.72 -11.84 -12.58
N LYS A 159 21.28 -11.16 -11.59
CA LYS A 159 22.14 -11.73 -10.56
C LYS A 159 21.37 -11.81 -9.25
N VAL A 160 21.43 -12.96 -8.59
CA VAL A 160 20.90 -13.10 -7.23
C VAL A 160 21.74 -12.26 -6.27
N ILE A 161 21.13 -11.32 -5.58
CA ILE A 161 21.77 -10.49 -4.56
C ILE A 161 21.59 -11.08 -3.17
N ALA A 162 20.38 -11.54 -2.85
CA ALA A 162 20.07 -12.15 -1.56
C ALA A 162 18.92 -13.15 -1.66
N LEU A 163 18.93 -14.15 -0.79
CA LEU A 163 17.81 -15.06 -0.55
C LEU A 163 17.25 -14.78 0.84
N VAL A 164 15.97 -14.43 0.91
CA VAL A 164 15.31 -14.06 2.16
C VAL A 164 14.30 -15.16 2.52
N SER A 165 14.82 -16.26 3.08
CA SER A 165 14.04 -17.47 3.35
C SER A 165 12.85 -17.24 4.28
N GLY A 166 12.97 -16.33 5.25
CA GLY A 166 11.89 -16.04 6.21
C GLY A 166 10.67 -15.35 5.59
N SER A 167 10.85 -14.61 4.49
CA SER A 167 9.77 -13.88 3.80
C SER A 167 9.43 -14.47 2.43
N HIS A 168 10.02 -15.61 2.06
CA HIS A 168 9.87 -16.23 0.74
C HIS A 168 10.17 -15.26 -0.41
N GLN A 169 11.29 -14.54 -0.31
CA GLN A 169 11.72 -13.59 -1.34
C GLN A 169 13.13 -13.89 -1.87
N VAL A 170 13.36 -13.52 -3.12
CA VAL A 170 14.70 -13.42 -3.73
C VAL A 170 14.93 -11.99 -4.18
N VAL A 171 16.07 -11.40 -3.77
CA VAL A 171 16.51 -10.10 -4.26
C VAL A 171 17.35 -10.32 -5.50
N VAL A 172 16.94 -9.73 -6.62
CA VAL A 172 17.60 -9.85 -7.92
C VAL A 172 18.00 -8.47 -8.41
N GLU A 173 19.26 -8.32 -8.80
CA GLU A 173 19.72 -7.23 -9.66
C GLU A 173 19.50 -7.69 -11.10
N HIS A 174 18.44 -7.22 -11.74
CA HIS A 174 18.09 -7.62 -13.10
C HIS A 174 18.39 -6.50 -14.10
N GLY A 175 18.66 -6.91 -15.34
CA GLY A 175 18.74 -6.00 -16.48
C GLY A 175 17.37 -5.49 -16.92
N GLU A 176 17.32 -4.83 -18.07
CA GLU A 176 16.06 -4.43 -18.69
C GLU A 176 15.19 -5.67 -18.98
N ILE A 177 13.93 -5.60 -18.55
CA ILE A 177 12.86 -6.52 -18.92
C ILE A 177 12.00 -5.78 -19.95
N LYS A 178 12.22 -6.06 -21.23
CA LYS A 178 11.59 -5.31 -22.33
C LYS A 178 10.08 -5.18 -22.17
N GLY A 179 9.60 -3.94 -22.22
CA GLY A 179 8.17 -3.61 -22.09
C GLY A 179 7.60 -3.79 -20.68
N PHE A 180 8.41 -4.16 -19.68
CA PHE A 180 7.96 -4.40 -18.31
C PHE A 180 8.85 -3.82 -17.22
N MET A 181 10.13 -3.56 -17.36
CA MET A 181 10.88 -2.89 -16.29
C MET A 181 12.26 -2.50 -16.76
N ASP A 182 12.77 -1.36 -16.29
CA ASP A 182 14.19 -1.07 -16.43
C ASP A 182 15.05 -1.86 -15.46
N ALA A 183 16.36 -1.80 -15.68
CA ALA A 183 17.32 -2.46 -14.81
C ALA A 183 17.26 -1.89 -13.39
N MET A 184 17.01 -2.76 -12.41
CA MET A 184 16.95 -2.39 -11.00
C MET A 184 17.25 -3.58 -10.07
N THR A 185 17.38 -3.28 -8.79
CA THR A 185 17.60 -4.28 -7.74
C THR A 185 16.40 -4.29 -6.80
N MET A 186 15.66 -5.40 -6.77
CA MET A 186 14.48 -5.54 -5.92
C MET A 186 14.19 -6.97 -5.49
N GLY A 187 13.40 -7.11 -4.43
CA GLY A 187 12.89 -8.37 -3.92
C GLY A 187 11.64 -8.83 -4.67
N TYR A 188 11.60 -10.12 -5.01
CA TYR A 188 10.43 -10.78 -5.60
C TYR A 188 9.96 -11.92 -4.70
N PRO A 189 8.66 -12.00 -4.39
CA PRO A 189 8.04 -13.21 -3.88
C PRO A 189 8.36 -14.42 -4.76
N VAL A 190 8.71 -15.54 -4.14
CA VAL A 190 9.10 -16.76 -4.86
C VAL A 190 8.85 -17.99 -3.99
N ASP A 191 8.43 -19.09 -4.60
CA ASP A 191 8.33 -20.37 -3.90
C ASP A 191 9.72 -20.84 -3.46
N ALA A 192 9.85 -21.28 -2.20
CA ALA A 192 11.10 -21.78 -1.63
C ALA A 192 11.77 -22.88 -2.46
N LYS A 193 10.97 -23.69 -3.19
CA LYS A 193 11.47 -24.76 -4.06
C LYS A 193 12.27 -24.22 -5.25
N LEU A 194 11.91 -23.04 -5.76
CA LEU A 194 12.56 -22.44 -6.94
C LEU A 194 13.92 -21.81 -6.61
N ILE A 195 14.13 -21.42 -5.35
CA ILE A 195 15.40 -20.84 -4.88
C ILE A 195 16.32 -21.86 -4.22
N LYS A 196 15.88 -23.11 -4.11
CA LYS A 196 16.68 -24.19 -3.52
C LYS A 196 17.96 -24.41 -4.35
N GLY A 197 19.12 -24.21 -3.72
CA GLY A 197 20.43 -24.38 -4.36
C GLY A 197 20.97 -23.15 -5.09
N LEU A 198 20.24 -22.03 -5.09
CA LEU A 198 20.79 -20.74 -5.49
C LEU A 198 21.62 -20.15 -4.35
N LYS A 199 22.56 -19.26 -4.70
CA LYS A 199 23.30 -18.43 -3.75
C LYS A 199 23.51 -17.02 -4.30
N PRO A 200 23.78 -16.01 -3.45
CA PRO A 200 24.21 -14.70 -3.90
C PRO A 200 25.36 -14.79 -4.92
N GLY A 201 25.27 -14.02 -6.00
CA GLY A 201 26.20 -14.01 -7.12
C GLY A 201 25.85 -14.95 -8.27
N ASP A 202 24.89 -15.87 -8.11
CA ASP A 202 24.45 -16.73 -9.22
C ASP A 202 23.71 -15.91 -10.29
N MET A 203 24.06 -16.14 -11.56
CA MET A 203 23.31 -15.62 -12.71
C MET A 203 22.10 -16.50 -12.98
N ILE A 204 20.95 -15.87 -13.18
CA ILE A 204 19.68 -16.55 -13.39
C ILE A 204 18.90 -15.94 -14.55
N ARG A 205 18.16 -16.79 -15.27
CA ARG A 205 17.02 -16.40 -16.09
C ARG A 205 15.76 -16.74 -15.33
N PHE A 206 14.81 -15.81 -15.25
CA PHE A 206 13.61 -15.97 -14.45
C PHE A 206 12.37 -15.47 -15.19
N THR A 207 11.20 -15.97 -14.78
CA THR A 207 9.89 -15.53 -15.28
C THR A 207 9.09 -14.91 -14.15
N ILE A 208 8.59 -13.70 -14.36
CA ILE A 208 7.68 -12.99 -13.44
C ILE A 208 6.24 -13.19 -13.91
N ASP A 209 5.35 -13.58 -13.00
CA ASP A 209 3.91 -13.38 -13.15
C ASP A 209 3.61 -11.91 -12.80
N THR A 210 3.21 -11.11 -13.79
CA THR A 210 3.12 -9.64 -13.67
C THR A 210 1.94 -9.19 -12.81
N GLU A 211 0.92 -10.04 -12.66
CA GLU A 211 -0.21 -9.78 -11.77
C GLU A 211 0.16 -10.09 -10.31
N LYS A 212 0.79 -11.24 -10.08
CA LYS A 212 1.22 -11.67 -8.74
C LYS A 212 2.52 -11.03 -8.29
N ARG A 213 3.26 -10.44 -9.23
CA ARG A 213 4.60 -9.86 -9.04
C ARG A 213 5.57 -10.84 -8.40
N ALA A 214 5.42 -12.10 -8.75
CA ALA A 214 6.16 -13.21 -8.17
C ALA A 214 6.98 -13.89 -9.25
N ILE A 215 8.19 -14.33 -8.90
CA ILE A 215 8.98 -15.18 -9.78
C ILE A 215 8.38 -16.58 -9.73
N THR A 216 7.99 -17.08 -10.90
CA THR A 216 7.32 -18.38 -11.06
C THR A 216 8.22 -19.44 -11.68
N LYS A 217 9.34 -19.03 -12.29
CA LYS A 217 10.35 -19.93 -12.86
C LYS A 217 11.73 -19.32 -12.66
N ILE A 218 12.71 -20.15 -12.31
CA ILE A 218 14.13 -19.76 -12.26
C ILE A 218 14.95 -20.85 -12.90
N VAL A 219 15.87 -20.45 -13.78
CA VAL A 219 16.91 -21.30 -14.35
C VAL A 219 18.25 -20.64 -14.05
N LYS A 220 19.12 -21.38 -13.36
CA LYS A 220 20.50 -20.95 -13.14
C LYS A 220 21.26 -21.01 -14.46
N LEU A 221 21.86 -19.90 -14.85
CA LEU A 221 22.71 -19.82 -16.03
C LEU A 221 24.08 -20.39 -15.68
N LYS A 222 24.67 -21.12 -16.63
CA LYS A 222 26.06 -21.56 -16.50
C LYS A 222 26.92 -20.32 -16.75
N ASN A 223 27.79 -20.02 -15.79
CA ASN A 223 28.85 -19.03 -15.97
C ASN A 223 29.84 -19.51 -17.03
#